data_AF-A0A016QV54-F1
#
_entry.id   AF-A0A016QV54-F1
#
_cell.length_a   1.000
_cell.length_b   1.000
_cell.length_c   1.000
_cell.angle_alpha   90.00
_cell.angle_beta   90.00
_cell.angle_gamma   90.00
#
_symmetry.space_group_name_H-M   'P 1'
#
loop_
_entity.id
_entity.type
_entity.pdbx_description
1 polymer ?
#
loop_
_entity_poly.entity_id
_entity_poly.type
_entity_poly.pdbx_seq_one_letter_code
_entity_poly.pdbx_strand_id
1 'polypeptide(L)'
;MTDAGLTPARYAEGMNVTRHFSDTRTGEGRVRFLIQAGRVRLMAEGPGWRQDSTHATLEEAATFLAVVPGLSQTLYEEALNDLERQTQFDGAA
;
A
#
# COMPACT_ATOMS: atom_id res chain seq x y z
N MET A 1 9.15 9.92 46.49
CA MET A 1 10.26 9.98 45.52
C MET A 1 9.71 9.43 44.22
N THR A 2 9.34 10.34 43.33
CA THR A 2 8.60 10.08 42.10
C THR A 2 9.59 9.78 41.00
N ASP A 3 9.48 8.64 40.33
CA ASP A 3 9.75 8.54 38.89
C ASP A 3 9.05 7.30 38.33
N ALA A 4 7.87 7.52 37.75
CA ALA A 4 7.19 6.56 36.89
C ALA A 4 7.80 6.71 35.49
N GLY A 5 8.94 6.07 35.28
CA GLY A 5 9.71 6.13 34.05
C GLY A 5 9.13 5.24 32.95
N LEU A 6 8.35 5.87 32.07
CA LEU A 6 8.27 5.63 30.61
C LEU A 6 7.72 4.27 30.11
N THR A 7 6.45 4.35 29.70
CA THR A 7 5.83 3.50 28.66
C THR A 7 6.70 3.41 27.40
N PRO A 8 6.99 2.21 26.86
CA PRO A 8 7.75 2.04 25.62
C PRO A 8 6.94 2.37 24.34
N ALA A 9 5.66 2.73 24.45
CA ALA A 9 4.76 2.88 23.32
C ALA A 9 5.05 4.10 22.40
N ARG A 10 5.91 5.03 22.82
CA ARG A 10 6.20 6.26 22.05
C ARG A 10 7.47 6.22 21.18
N TYR A 11 8.35 5.23 21.36
CA TYR A 11 9.58 5.14 20.56
C TYR A 11 9.35 4.64 19.12
N ALA A 12 8.14 4.17 18.79
CA ALA A 12 7.80 3.69 17.44
C ALA A 12 7.13 4.76 16.54
N GLU A 13 6.73 5.93 17.06
CA GLU A 13 6.10 7.00 16.26
C GLU A 13 7.07 7.68 15.28
N GLY A 14 8.37 7.37 15.33
CA GLY A 14 9.43 8.10 14.61
C GLY A 14 10.18 7.33 13.53
N MET A 15 9.87 6.05 13.27
CA MET A 15 10.47 5.39 12.11
C MET A 15 9.53 5.58 10.92
N ASN A 16 9.94 6.40 9.94
CA ASN A 16 9.34 6.53 8.62
C ASN A 16 9.45 5.21 7.83
N VAL A 17 8.97 4.10 8.38
CA VAL A 17 8.97 2.79 7.74
C VAL A 17 7.91 2.84 6.66
N THR A 18 8.36 2.97 5.42
CA THR A 18 7.52 2.67 4.27
C THR A 18 7.44 1.16 4.20
N ARG A 19 6.30 0.59 4.62
CA ARG A 19 6.04 -0.83 4.51
C ARG A 19 5.50 -1.10 3.11
N HIS A 20 6.18 -1.95 2.36
CA HIS A 20 5.62 -2.50 1.13
C HIS A 20 4.50 -3.47 1.51
N PHE A 21 3.26 -3.15 1.13
CA PHE A 21 2.11 -4.00 1.42
C PHE A 21 1.87 -5.00 0.29
N SER A 22 1.86 -4.53 -0.95
CA SER A 22 1.79 -5.37 -2.14
C SER A 22 2.60 -4.77 -3.29
N ASP A 23 3.17 -5.62 -4.15
CA ASP A 23 3.96 -5.26 -5.33
C ASP A 23 3.71 -6.28 -6.45
N THR A 24 2.76 -5.95 -7.31
CA THR A 24 2.37 -6.77 -8.46
C THR A 24 3.13 -6.31 -9.69
N ARG A 25 3.77 -7.25 -10.39
CA ARG A 25 4.52 -6.98 -11.62
C ARG A 25 4.09 -7.94 -12.71
N THR A 26 3.68 -7.39 -13.85
CA THR A 26 3.33 -8.14 -15.06
C THR A 26 4.16 -7.66 -16.25
N GLY A 27 3.96 -8.26 -17.42
CA GLY A 27 4.52 -7.74 -18.67
C GLY A 27 3.91 -6.40 -19.11
N GLU A 28 2.76 -6.02 -18.57
CA GLU A 28 2.00 -4.83 -18.94
C GLU A 28 2.28 -3.62 -18.02
N GLY A 29 2.84 -3.88 -16.84
CA GLY A 29 3.18 -2.82 -15.90
C GLY A 29 3.39 -3.32 -14.47
N ARG A 30 3.27 -2.40 -13.53
CA ARG A 30 3.50 -2.66 -12.11
C ARG A 30 2.58 -1.83 -11.25
N VAL A 31 2.02 -2.44 -10.21
CA VAL A 31 1.19 -1.78 -9.19
C VAL A 31 1.77 -2.05 -7.81
N ARG A 32 1.89 -1.02 -7.00
CA ARG A 32 2.40 -1.09 -5.62
C ARG A 32 1.47 -0.39 -4.65
N PHE A 33 1.20 -1.06 -3.55
CA PHE A 33 0.55 -0.49 -2.38
C PHE A 33 1.59 -0.41 -1.26
N LEU A 34 1.85 0.80 -0.77
CA LEU A 34 2.79 1.06 0.32
C LEU A 34 2.04 1.67 1.49
N ILE A 35 2.35 1.24 2.71
CA ILE A 35 1.84 1.85 3.94
C ILE A 35 2.94 2.74 4.51
N GLN A 36 2.66 4.04 4.64
CA GLN A 36 3.59 5.03 5.18
C GLN A 36 2.84 5.94 6.15
N ALA A 37 3.29 6.00 7.40
CA ALA A 37 2.71 6.87 8.44
C ALA A 37 1.17 6.76 8.56
N GLY A 38 0.64 5.53 8.47
CA GLY A 38 -0.80 5.26 8.54
C GLY A 38 -1.61 5.62 7.29
N ARG A 39 -0.94 6.00 6.19
CA ARG A 39 -1.57 6.24 4.87
C ARG A 39 -1.13 5.20 3.85
N VAL A 40 -1.95 5.03 2.82
CA VAL A 40 -1.66 4.14 1.69
C VAL A 40 -1.20 4.96 0.51
N ARG A 41 0.01 4.70 0.02
CA ARG A 41 0.49 5.23 -1.26
C ARG A 41 0.32 4.16 -2.33
N LEU A 42 -0.40 4.51 -3.39
CA LEU A 42 -0.60 3.69 -4.57
C LEU A 42 0.28 4.22 -5.70
N MET A 43 1.13 3.34 -6.24
CA MET A 43 1.93 3.61 -7.42
C MET A 43 1.58 2.61 -8.51
N ALA A 44 1.10 3.09 -9.65
CA ALA A 44 0.83 2.27 -10.83
C ALA A 44 1.64 2.81 -12.01
N GLU A 45 2.30 1.94 -12.77
CA GLU A 45 3.08 2.35 -13.94
C GLU A 45 3.03 1.31 -15.05
N GLY A 46 3.11 1.79 -16.29
CA GLY A 46 3.15 0.97 -17.49
C GLY A 46 3.87 1.71 -18.63
N PRO A 47 3.88 1.17 -19.86
CA PRO A 47 4.56 1.79 -20.99
C PRO A 47 4.02 3.20 -21.28
N GLY A 48 4.85 4.22 -21.03
CA GLY A 48 4.50 5.61 -21.32
C GLY A 48 3.57 6.29 -20.32
N TRP A 49 3.22 5.64 -19.20
CA TRP A 49 2.38 6.23 -18.16
C TRP A 49 2.81 5.83 -16.74
N ARG A 50 2.55 6.72 -15.79
CA ARG A 50 2.76 6.49 -14.36
C ARG A 50 1.72 7.29 -13.59
N GLN A 51 1.20 6.68 -12.52
CA GLN A 51 0.30 7.29 -11.55
C GLN A 51 0.81 7.06 -10.13
N ASP A 52 0.69 8.09 -9.31
CA ASP A 52 1.05 8.10 -7.90
C ASP A 52 -0.04 8.85 -7.14
N SER A 53 -0.57 8.22 -6.09
CA SER A 53 -1.66 8.78 -5.30
C SER A 53 -1.55 8.31 -3.85
N THR A 54 -2.10 9.09 -2.93
CA THR A 54 -2.11 8.77 -1.49
C THR A 54 -3.54 8.77 -0.98
N HIS A 55 -3.89 7.72 -0.23
CA HIS A 55 -5.24 7.41 0.25
C HIS A 55 -5.22 7.13 1.75
N ALA A 56 -6.38 7.23 2.40
CA ALA A 56 -6.49 6.93 3.83
C ALA A 56 -6.48 5.41 4.08
N THR A 57 -7.08 4.62 3.17
CA THR A 57 -7.23 3.17 3.33
C THR A 57 -6.80 2.39 2.08
N LEU A 58 -6.59 1.08 2.24
CA LEU A 58 -6.32 0.18 1.12
C LEU A 58 -7.53 0.08 0.18
N GLU A 59 -8.75 0.12 0.72
CA GLU A 59 -10.00 0.09 -0.04
C GLU A 59 -10.15 1.32 -0.95
N GLU A 60 -9.86 2.52 -0.43
CA GLU A 60 -9.86 3.74 -1.23
C GLU A 60 -8.82 3.68 -2.36
N ALA A 61 -7.61 3.20 -2.04
CA ALA A 61 -6.57 3.01 -3.04
C ALA A 61 -6.97 2.00 -4.12
N ALA A 62 -7.57 0.86 -3.73
CA ALA A 62 -8.07 -0.15 -4.66
C ALA A 62 -9.21 0.39 -5.56
N THR A 63 -10.10 1.20 -4.99
CA THR A 63 -11.17 1.88 -5.73
C THR A 63 -10.60 2.86 -6.75
N PHE A 64 -9.59 3.64 -6.35
CA PHE A 64 -8.91 4.56 -7.27
C PHE A 64 -8.16 3.84 -8.39
N LEU A 65 -7.57 2.67 -8.11
CA LEU A 65 -6.88 1.87 -9.12
C LEU A 65 -7.80 1.57 -10.32
N ALA A 66 -9.09 1.35 -10.10
CA ALA A 66 -10.08 1.05 -11.15
C ALA A 66 -10.27 2.19 -12.17
N VAL A 67 -9.91 3.43 -11.82
CA VAL A 67 -10.04 4.60 -12.71
C VAL A 67 -8.70 5.08 -13.27
N VAL A 68 -7.61 4.34 -13.07
CA VAL A 68 -6.28 4.71 -13.59
C VAL A 68 -6.27 4.60 -15.12
N PRO A 69 -5.99 5.70 -15.85
CA PRO A 69 -5.89 5.65 -17.30
C PRO A 69 -4.71 4.78 -17.75
N GLY A 70 -4.93 3.92 -18.74
CA GLY A 70 -3.88 3.06 -19.29
C GLY A 70 -3.56 1.82 -18.46
N LEU A 71 -4.23 1.63 -17.31
CA LEU A 71 -4.17 0.37 -16.58
C LEU A 71 -4.92 -0.71 -17.36
N SER A 72 -4.24 -1.80 -17.68
CA SER A 72 -4.88 -2.95 -18.31
C SER A 72 -5.74 -3.70 -17.30
N GLN A 73 -6.76 -4.40 -17.80
CA GLN A 73 -7.63 -5.24 -16.98
C GLN A 73 -6.83 -6.35 -16.27
N THR A 74 -5.90 -7.00 -16.97
CA THR A 74 -5.05 -8.06 -16.39
C THR A 74 -4.23 -7.53 -15.20
N LEU A 75 -3.58 -6.37 -15.36
CA LEU A 75 -2.78 -5.78 -14.29
C LEU A 75 -3.64 -5.32 -13.11
N TYR A 76 -4.86 -4.83 -13.38
CA TYR A 76 -5.83 -4.51 -12.34
C TYR A 76 -6.24 -5.74 -11.52
N GLU A 77 -6.65 -6.82 -12.19
CA GLU A 77 -7.10 -8.05 -11.55
C GLU A 77 -5.98 -8.72 -10.75
N GLU A 78 -4.76 -8.81 -11.32
CA GLU A 78 -3.61 -9.35 -10.60
C GLU A 78 -3.25 -8.51 -9.36
N ALA A 79 -3.32 -7.18 -9.47
CA ALA A 79 -3.04 -6.30 -8.35
C ALA A 79 -4.05 -6.44 -7.20
N LEU A 80 -5.33 -6.60 -7.52
CA LEU A 80 -6.37 -6.86 -6.51
C LEU A 80 -6.22 -8.24 -5.88
N ASN A 81 -5.91 -9.27 -6.67
CA ASN A 81 -5.68 -10.61 -6.16
C ASN A 81 -4.47 -10.65 -5.20
N ASP A 82 -3.38 -9.95 -5.53
CA ASP A 82 -2.23 -9.82 -4.62
C ASP A 82 -2.59 -9.03 -3.36
N LEU A 83 -3.33 -7.93 -3.50
CA LEU A 83 -3.77 -7.12 -2.38
C LEU A 83 -4.67 -7.90 -1.41
N GLU A 84 -5.62 -8.67 -1.93
CA GLU A 84 -6.51 -9.53 -1.15
C GLU A 84 -5.72 -10.61 -0.41
N ARG A 85 -4.82 -11.32 -1.12
CA ARG A 85 -3.94 -12.32 -0.50
C ARG A 85 -3.16 -11.73 0.67
N GLN A 86 -2.56 -10.56 0.50
CA GLN A 86 -1.79 -9.95 1.57
C GLN A 86 -2.66 -9.47 2.74
N THR A 87 -3.87 -9.01 2.46
CA THR A 87 -4.83 -8.64 3.53
C THR A 87 -5.22 -9.86 4.37
N GLN A 88 -5.38 -11.03 3.75
CA GLN A 88 -5.66 -12.27 4.48
C GLN A 88 -4.48 -12.72 5.36
N PHE A 89 -3.24 -12.52 4.93
CA PHE A 89 -2.06 -12.82 5.74
C PHE A 89 -1.83 -11.81 6.87
N ASP A 90 -2.08 -10.51 6.63
CA ASP A 90 -1.88 -9.48 7.64
C ASP A 90 -2.94 -9.51 8.74
N GLY A 91 -4.18 -9.93 8.42
CA GLY A 91 -5.26 -10.09 9.40
C GLY A 91 -5.17 -11.35 10.28
N ALA A 92 -4.22 -12.25 9.99
CA ALA A 92 -4.04 -13.53 10.70
C ALA A 92 -2.90 -13.51 11.74
N ALA A 93 -2.28 -12.35 11.99
CA ALA A 93 -1.14 -12.16 12.89
C ALA A 93 -1.51 -11.48 14.21
#